data_AF-A0AAD0DFQ7-F1
#
_entry.id   AF-A0AAD0DFQ7-F1
#
_cell.length_a   1.000
_cell.length_b   1.000
_cell.length_c   1.000
_cell.angle_alpha   90.00
_cell.angle_beta   90.00
_cell.angle_gamma   90.00
#
_symmetry.space_group_name_H-M   'P 1'
#
loop_
_entity.id
_entity.type
_entity.pdbx_description
1 polymer ?
#
loop_
_entity_poly.entity_id
_entity_poly.type
_entity_poly.pdbx_seq_one_letter_code
_entity_poly.pdbx_strand_id
1 'polypeptide(L)'
;MSANELALRFSSAPAEELIGILPVLEVKEALRGEVEEDVMDEVWQEHQFEMEAVEEQTEEANRLAKKFELVAETFGTAIKLALTLPYGEAIQVLQDAIEDNPGYGRDPVKG
;
A
#
# COMPACT_ATOMS: atom_id res chain seq x y z
N MET A 1 40.00 34.64 7.00
CA MET A 1 38.54 34.62 7.14
C MET A 1 38.18 35.19 8.50
N SER A 2 37.20 36.08 8.52
CA SER A 2 36.64 36.72 9.72
C SER A 2 35.66 35.78 10.43
N ALA A 3 35.47 35.94 11.75
CA ALA A 3 34.50 35.15 12.52
C ALA A 3 33.07 35.29 11.99
N ASN A 4 32.72 36.45 11.42
CA ASN A 4 31.42 36.66 10.79
C ASN A 4 31.28 35.90 9.47
N GLU A 5 32.35 35.79 8.67
CA GLU A 5 32.33 35.00 7.42
C GLU A 5 32.14 33.51 7.73
N LEU A 6 32.76 33.02 8.81
CA LEU A 6 32.57 31.65 9.27
C LEU A 6 31.15 31.42 9.82
N ALA A 7 30.62 32.35 10.63
CA ALA A 7 29.26 32.24 11.15
C ALA A 7 28.20 32.23 10.05
N LEU A 8 28.40 33.01 8.98
CA LEU A 8 27.52 33.03 7.81
C LEU A 8 27.62 31.75 6.98
N ARG A 9 28.82 31.17 6.85
CA ARG A 9 29.04 29.92 6.13
C ARG A 9 28.44 28.69 6.82
N PHE A 10 28.35 28.70 8.14
CA PHE A 10 27.68 27.66 8.94
C PHE A 10 26.28 28.10 9.42
N SER A 11 25.76 29.18 8.86
CA SER A 11 24.41 29.67 9.15
C SER A 11 23.39 28.70 8.57
N SER A 12 22.31 28.45 9.31
CA SER A 12 21.12 27.76 8.81
C SER A 12 20.11 28.72 8.17
N ALA A 13 20.57 29.89 7.73
CA ALA A 13 19.73 30.85 7.02
C ALA A 13 19.46 30.33 5.60
N PRO A 14 18.25 30.55 5.05
CA PRO A 14 17.92 30.18 3.68
C PRO A 14 18.94 30.74 2.70
N ALA A 15 19.28 29.96 1.67
CA ALA A 15 20.35 30.34 0.76
C ALA A 15 20.06 31.65 -0.01
N GLU A 16 18.79 32.05 -0.19
CA GLU A 16 18.43 33.34 -0.77
C GLU A 16 18.83 34.53 0.12
N GLU A 17 18.80 34.36 1.44
CA GLU A 17 19.20 35.41 2.39
C GLU A 17 20.71 35.64 2.41
N LEU A 18 21.49 34.70 1.86
CA LEU A 18 22.95 34.77 1.75
C LEU A 18 23.42 35.49 0.47
N ILE A 19 22.50 35.84 -0.43
CA ILE A 19 22.80 36.57 -1.68
C ILE A 19 23.36 37.96 -1.37
N GLY A 20 24.54 38.26 -1.89
CA GLY A 20 25.24 39.53 -1.66
C GLY A 20 26.00 39.59 -0.33
N ILE A 21 25.90 38.53 0.51
CA ILE A 21 26.65 38.38 1.75
C ILE A 21 27.81 37.38 1.55
N LEU A 22 27.52 36.21 0.97
CA LEU A 22 28.52 35.18 0.65
C LEU A 22 28.93 35.20 -0.83
N PRO A 23 30.10 34.62 -1.18
CA PRO A 23 30.50 34.42 -2.56
C PRO A 23 29.45 33.62 -3.35
N VAL A 24 29.26 33.99 -4.61
CA VAL A 24 28.23 33.39 -5.50
C VAL A 24 28.33 31.86 -5.58
N LEU A 25 29.54 31.30 -5.57
CA LEU A 25 29.73 29.85 -5.61
C LEU A 25 29.19 29.16 -4.35
N GLU A 26 29.39 29.76 -3.17
CA GLU A 26 28.92 29.20 -1.91
C GLU A 26 27.39 29.26 -1.83
N VAL A 27 26.79 30.38 -2.24
CA VAL A 27 25.33 30.52 -2.30
C VAL A 27 24.71 29.53 -3.30
N LYS A 28 25.36 29.30 -4.45
CA LYS A 28 24.88 28.32 -5.43
C LYS A 28 24.94 26.89 -4.89
N GLU A 29 25.95 26.57 -4.09
CA GLU A 29 26.07 25.26 -3.46
C GLU A 29 25.00 25.06 -2.39
N ALA A 30 24.72 26.09 -1.59
CA ALA A 30 23.65 26.07 -0.60
C ALA A 30 22.26 25.89 -1.25
N LEU A 31 21.93 26.72 -2.26
CA LEU A 31 20.69 26.59 -3.03
C LEU A 31 20.55 25.22 -3.69
N ARG A 32 21.65 24.65 -4.21
CA ARG A 32 21.61 23.30 -4.78
C ARG A 32 21.26 22.27 -3.71
N GLY A 33 21.84 22.38 -2.51
CA GLY A 33 21.55 21.47 -1.40
C GLY A 33 20.09 21.53 -0.96
N GLU A 34 19.54 22.73 -0.79
CA GLU A 34 18.13 22.94 -0.43
C GLU A 34 17.20 22.35 -1.49
N VAL A 35 17.44 22.65 -2.77
CA VAL A 35 16.61 22.10 -3.86
C VAL A 35 16.76 20.58 -3.99
N GLU A 36 17.97 20.04 -3.80
CA GLU A 36 18.18 18.59 -3.80
C GLU A 36 17.41 17.91 -2.66
N GLU A 37 17.39 18.51 -1.46
CA GLU A 37 16.64 18.03 -0.30
C GLU A 37 15.13 18.09 -0.57
N ASP A 38 14.61 19.24 -1.02
CA ASP A 38 13.19 19.42 -1.33
C ASP A 38 12.70 18.41 -2.37
N VAL A 39 13.46 18.24 -3.46
CA VAL A 39 13.13 17.27 -4.52
C VAL A 39 13.16 15.84 -3.98
N MET A 40 14.16 15.50 -3.17
CA MET A 40 14.25 14.17 -2.59
C MET A 40 13.11 13.89 -1.61
N ASP A 41 12.70 14.88 -0.82
CA ASP A 41 11.58 14.76 0.12
C ASP A 41 10.25 14.62 -0.62
N GLU A 42 10.01 15.41 -1.67
CA GLU A 42 8.81 15.30 -2.49
C GLU A 42 8.72 13.93 -3.17
N VAL A 43 9.79 13.48 -3.82
CA VAL A 43 9.84 12.17 -4.49
C VAL A 43 9.67 11.03 -3.47
N TRP A 44 10.29 11.16 -2.30
CA TRP A 44 10.13 10.19 -1.23
C TRP A 44 8.68 10.12 -0.75
N GLN A 45 8.04 11.27 -0.53
CA GLN A 45 6.64 11.34 -0.12
C GLN A 45 5.70 10.73 -1.17
N GLU A 46 5.85 11.10 -2.45
CA GLU A 46 5.07 10.51 -3.54
C GLU A 46 5.22 8.98 -3.58
N HIS A 47 6.46 8.49 -3.47
CA HIS A 47 6.74 7.07 -3.44
C HIS A 47 6.09 6.37 -2.22
N GLN A 48 6.09 7.00 -1.04
CA GLN A 48 5.38 6.46 0.12
C GLN A 48 3.87 6.35 -0.13
N PHE A 49 3.24 7.36 -0.73
CA PHE A 49 1.81 7.30 -1.06
C PHE A 49 1.49 6.19 -2.06
N GLU A 50 2.32 6.01 -3.08
CA GLU A 50 2.16 4.90 -4.03
C GLU A 50 2.29 3.53 -3.34
N MET A 51 3.26 3.38 -2.44
CA MET A 51 3.46 2.17 -1.65
C MET A 51 2.26 1.87 -0.76
N GLU A 52 1.73 2.86 -0.04
CA GLU A 52 0.53 2.72 0.79
C GLU A 52 -0.69 2.30 -0.04
N ALA A 53 -0.89 2.92 -1.21
CA ALA A 53 -2.01 2.58 -2.10
C ALA A 53 -1.90 1.15 -2.65
N VAL A 54 -0.69 0.70 -3.00
CA VAL A 54 -0.45 -0.69 -3.44
C VAL A 54 -0.65 -1.66 -2.28
N GLU A 55 -0.16 -1.34 -1.08
CA GLU A 55 -0.35 -2.16 0.10
C GLU A 55 -1.84 -2.35 0.41
N GLU A 56 -2.63 -1.27 0.41
CA GLU A 56 -4.08 -1.34 0.62
C GLU A 56 -4.77 -2.24 -0.41
N GLN A 57 -4.47 -2.07 -1.70
CA GLN A 57 -5.01 -2.92 -2.76
C GLN A 57 -4.64 -4.40 -2.57
N THR A 58 -3.39 -4.68 -2.20
CA THR A 58 -2.94 -6.06 -1.97
C THR A 58 -3.58 -6.67 -0.72
N GLU A 59 -3.80 -5.89 0.34
CA GLU A 59 -4.54 -6.33 1.52
C GLU A 59 -5.99 -6.66 1.19
N GLU A 60 -6.68 -5.80 0.42
CA GLU A 60 -8.05 -6.05 -0.02
C GLU A 60 -8.15 -7.30 -0.87
N ALA A 61 -7.25 -7.46 -1.84
CA ALA A 61 -7.16 -8.67 -2.66
C ALA A 61 -6.91 -9.91 -1.81
N ASN A 62 -6.00 -9.84 -0.83
CA ASN A 62 -5.73 -10.93 0.10
C ASN A 62 -6.92 -11.27 1.00
N ARG A 63 -7.65 -10.27 1.49
CA ARG A 63 -8.88 -10.47 2.27
C ARG A 63 -9.95 -11.16 1.42
N LEU A 64 -10.08 -10.78 0.16
CA LEU A 64 -10.99 -11.43 -0.77
C LEU A 64 -10.57 -12.87 -1.07
N ALA A 65 -9.28 -13.11 -1.33
CA ALA A 65 -8.73 -14.44 -1.56
C ALA A 65 -8.96 -15.38 -0.37
N LYS A 66 -8.73 -14.90 0.86
CA LYS A 66 -9.02 -15.67 2.09
C LYS A 66 -10.49 -16.03 2.24
N LYS A 67 -11.41 -15.15 1.84
CA LYS A 67 -12.84 -15.48 1.82
C LYS A 67 -13.12 -16.61 0.83
N PHE A 68 -12.57 -16.54 -0.38
CA PHE A 68 -12.70 -17.62 -1.37
C PHE A 68 -12.13 -18.95 -0.87
N GLU A 69 -10.96 -18.92 -0.23
CA GLU A 69 -10.32 -20.10 0.35
C GLU A 69 -11.21 -20.75 1.41
N LEU A 70 -11.70 -19.96 2.38
CA LEU A 70 -12.60 -20.45 3.43
C LEU A 70 -13.89 -21.06 2.86
N VAL A 71 -14.47 -20.43 1.85
CA VAL A 71 -15.67 -20.95 1.18
C VAL A 71 -15.36 -22.27 0.47
N ALA A 72 -14.22 -22.37 -0.22
CA ALA A 72 -13.79 -23.60 -0.89
C ALA A 72 -13.52 -24.74 0.12
N GLU A 73 -12.91 -24.43 1.28
CA GLU A 73 -12.73 -25.40 2.36
C GLU A 73 -14.05 -25.89 2.94
N THR A 74 -15.00 -24.97 3.12
CA THR A 74 -16.36 -25.27 3.62
C THR A 74 -17.06 -26.24 2.68
N PHE A 75 -17.08 -25.94 1.38
CA PHE A 75 -17.65 -26.84 0.37
C PHE A 75 -16.91 -28.16 0.28
N GLY A 76 -15.58 -28.16 0.31
CA GLY A 76 -14.77 -29.38 0.29
C GLY A 76 -15.07 -30.29 1.49
N THR A 77 -15.31 -29.71 2.67
CA THR A 77 -15.69 -30.44 3.88
C THR A 77 -17.12 -30.97 3.80
N ALA A 78 -18.07 -30.16 3.33
CA ALA A 78 -19.45 -30.57 3.13
C ALA A 78 -19.55 -31.74 2.13
N ILE A 79 -18.79 -31.70 1.03
CA ILE A 79 -18.72 -32.79 0.05
C ILE A 79 -18.15 -34.06 0.69
N LYS A 80 -17.04 -33.94 1.45
CA LYS A 80 -16.46 -35.10 2.16
C LYS A 80 -17.46 -35.74 3.11
N LEU A 81 -18.24 -34.93 3.84
CA LEU A 81 -19.28 -35.42 4.74
C LEU A 81 -20.43 -36.07 3.98
N ALA A 82 -20.94 -35.42 2.93
CA ALA A 82 -22.04 -35.91 2.10
C ALA A 82 -21.74 -37.29 1.48
N LEU A 83 -20.49 -37.54 1.07
CA LEU A 83 -20.06 -38.85 0.55
C LEU A 83 -20.16 -40.00 1.57
N THR A 84 -20.25 -39.70 2.87
CA THR A 84 -20.37 -40.70 3.93
C THR A 84 -21.82 -40.93 4.39
N LEU A 85 -22.76 -40.13 3.88
CA LEU A 85 -24.15 -40.11 4.34
C LEU A 85 -25.12 -40.73 3.30
N PRO A 86 -26.31 -41.18 3.74
CA PRO A 86 -27.39 -41.54 2.83
C PRO A 86 -27.84 -40.33 2.00
N TYR A 87 -28.33 -40.59 0.79
CA TYR A 87 -28.67 -39.56 -0.21
C TYR A 87 -29.50 -38.37 0.33
N GLY A 88 -30.53 -38.64 1.15
CA GLY A 88 -31.39 -37.58 1.69
C GLY A 88 -30.67 -36.63 2.65
N GLU A 89 -29.79 -37.17 3.50
CA GLU A 89 -28.99 -36.38 4.44
C GLU A 89 -27.82 -35.67 3.73
N ALA A 90 -27.21 -36.35 2.75
CA ALA A 90 -26.16 -35.79 1.91
C ALA A 90 -26.63 -34.55 1.13
N ILE A 91 -27.86 -34.57 0.62
CA ILE A 91 -28.46 -33.40 -0.07
C ILE A 91 -28.60 -32.23 0.89
N GLN A 92 -29.12 -32.46 2.10
CA GLN A 92 -29.33 -31.39 3.07
C GLN A 92 -28.00 -30.72 3.43
N VAL A 93 -26.97 -31.50 3.73
CA VAL A 93 -25.62 -30.99 4.05
C VAL A 93 -25.05 -30.11 2.94
N LEU A 94 -25.25 -30.48 1.68
CA LEU A 94 -24.78 -29.68 0.54
C LEU A 94 -25.61 -28.42 0.34
N GLN A 95 -26.92 -28.48 0.57
CA GLN A 95 -27.82 -27.32 0.49
C GLN A 95 -27.49 -26.31 1.58
N ASP A 96 -27.28 -26.76 2.82
CA ASP A 96 -26.90 -25.91 3.94
C ASP A 96 -25.58 -25.16 3.62
N ALA A 97 -24.58 -25.87 3.08
CA ALA A 97 -23.32 -25.24 2.67
C ALA A 97 -23.47 -24.17 1.57
N ILE A 98 -24.46 -24.32 0.67
CA ILE A 98 -24.78 -23.31 -0.36
C ILE A 98 -25.51 -22.12 0.27
N GLU A 99 -26.46 -22.36 1.18
CA GLU A 99 -27.25 -21.32 1.85
C GLU A 99 -26.37 -20.45 2.77
N ASP A 100 -25.41 -21.07 3.46
CA ASP A 100 -24.43 -20.39 4.33
C ASP A 100 -23.43 -19.53 3.52
N ASN A 101 -23.28 -19.78 2.21
CA ASN A 101 -22.34 -19.08 1.33
C ASN A 101 -23.04 -18.48 0.10
N PRO A 102 -24.00 -17.55 0.28
CA PRO A 102 -24.83 -17.04 -0.79
C PRO A 102 -24.02 -16.27 -1.84
N GLY A 103 -24.23 -16.59 -3.12
CA GLY A 103 -23.59 -15.91 -4.25
C GLY A 103 -22.29 -16.56 -4.72
N TYR A 104 -21.68 -17.45 -3.94
CA TYR A 104 -20.54 -18.26 -4.38
C TYR A 104 -21.01 -19.44 -5.23
N GLY A 105 -20.31 -19.72 -6.34
CA GLY A 105 -20.67 -20.79 -7.27
C GLY A 105 -21.79 -20.46 -8.25
N ARG A 106 -22.28 -19.21 -8.29
CA ARG A 106 -23.15 -18.75 -9.40
C ARG A 106 -22.32 -18.59 -10.67
N ASP A 107 -22.83 -19.13 -11.77
CA ASP A 107 -22.30 -18.79 -13.09
C ASP A 107 -22.33 -17.26 -13.27
N PRO A 108 -21.28 -16.65 -13.86
CA PRO A 108 -21.31 -15.23 -14.17
C PRO A 108 -22.53 -14.94 -15.03
N VAL A 109 -23.27 -13.89 -14.66
CA VAL A 109 -24.43 -13.45 -15.44
C VAL A 109 -23.93 -13.17 -16.85
N LYS A 110 -24.38 -13.96 -17.84
CA LYS A 110 -24.08 -13.68 -19.24
C LYS A 110 -24.66 -12.31 -19.55
N GLY A 111 -23.78 -11.35 -19.82
CA GLY A 111 -24.14 -10.02 -20.31
C GLY A 111 -24.82 -10.08 -21.68
#